data_AF-A0A838JTW9-F1
#
_entry.id   AF-A0A838JTW9-F1
#
_cell.length_a   1.000
_cell.length_b   1.000
_cell.length_c   1.000
_cell.angle_alpha   90.00
_cell.angle_beta   90.00
_cell.angle_gamma   90.00
#
_symmetry.space_group_name_H-M   'P 1'
#
loop_
_entity.id
_entity.type
_entity.pdbx_description
1 polymer ?
#
loop_
_entity_poly.entity_id
_entity_poly.type
_entity_poly.pdbx_seq_one_letter_code
_entity_poly.pdbx_strand_id
1 'polypeptide(L)' 'MTPEERARKEIDRRLGEAGWAVQDYAQMNIRAASGVAVREFPLRKGQGTVDYMLYANAKAIGST' A
#
# COMPACT_ATOMS: atom_id res chain seq x y z
N MET A 1 -1.08 16.89 11.71
CA MET A 1 -2.31 16.35 11.09
C MET A 1 -2.68 17.17 9.88
N THR A 2 -1.96 16.91 8.79
CA THR A 2 -2.40 17.31 7.45
C THR A 2 -3.64 16.49 7.07
N PRO A 3 -4.45 16.95 6.11
CA PRO A 3 -5.55 16.15 5.56
C PRO A 3 -5.06 14.79 5.03
N GLU A 4 -3.86 14.72 4.46
CA GLU A 4 -3.23 13.48 4.00
C GLU A 4 -2.98 12.49 5.14
N GLU A 5 -2.47 12.92 6.29
CA GLU A 5 -2.28 12.03 7.44
C GLU A 5 -3.60 11.43 7.96
N ARG A 6 -4.71 12.19 7.90
CA ARG A 6 -6.03 11.68 8.27
C ARG A 6 -6.52 10.65 7.28
N ALA A 7 -6.38 10.91 5.99
CA ALA A 7 -6.71 9.96 4.95
C ALA A 7 -5.89 8.67 5.13
N ARG A 8 -4.59 8.79 5.42
CA ARG A 8 -3.68 7.67 5.67
C ARG A 8 -4.17 6.77 6.81
N LYS A 9 -4.51 7.35 7.96
CA LYS A 9 -5.01 6.58 9.11
C LYS A 9 -6.32 5.87 8.81
N GLU A 10 -7.23 6.51 8.08
CA GLU A 10 -8.50 5.88 7.70
C GLU A 10 -8.28 4.74 6.71
N ILE A 11 -7.43 4.94 5.68
CA ILE A 11 -7.09 3.91 4.70
C ILE A 11 -6.42 2.72 5.38
N ASP A 12 -5.43 2.96 6.24
CA ASP A 12 -4.73 1.90 6.97
C ASP A 12 -5.69 1.10 7.85
N ARG A 13 -6.64 1.77 8.50
CA ARG A 13 -7.67 1.11 9.32
C ARG A 13 -8.57 0.22 8.46
N ARG A 14 -9.10 0.75 7.35
CA ARG A 14 -9.98 -0.01 6.44
C ARG A 14 -9.26 -1.19 5.81
N LEU A 15 -7.99 -1.02 5.43
CA LEU A 15 -7.14 -2.08 4.91
C LEU A 15 -6.92 -3.17 5.97
N GLY A 16 -6.58 -2.78 7.20
CA GLY A 16 -6.44 -3.71 8.32
C GLY A 16 -7.74 -4.49 8.61
N GLU A 17 -8.89 -3.82 8.62
CA GLU A 17 -10.20 -4.46 8.78
C GLU A 17 -10.53 -5.44 7.63
N ALA A 18 -10.07 -5.15 6.42
CA ALA A 18 -10.19 -6.03 5.27
C ALA A 18 -9.14 -7.16 5.24
N GLY A 19 -8.26 -7.26 6.25
CA GLY A 19 -7.21 -8.29 6.34
C GLY A 19 -5.96 -7.99 5.49
N TRP A 20 -5.76 -6.74 5.09
CA TRP A 20 -4.59 -6.31 4.32
C TRP A 20 -3.44 -5.90 5.26
N ALA A 21 -2.24 -6.37 4.94
CA ALA A 21 -1.02 -5.92 5.60
C ALA A 21 -0.51 -4.64 4.93
N VAL A 22 -0.68 -3.50 5.61
CA VAL A 22 -0.12 -2.21 5.16
C VAL A 22 1.36 -2.14 5.52
N GLN A 23 2.21 -1.89 4.52
CA GLN A 23 3.66 -1.84 4.65
C GLN A 23 4.22 -0.66 3.88
N ASP A 24 5.37 -0.17 4.30
CA ASP A 24 6.14 0.83 3.55
C ASP A 24 6.96 0.16 2.45
N TYR A 25 7.21 0.87 1.35
CA TYR A 25 8.07 0.38 0.27
C TYR A 25 9.42 -0.15 0.78
N ALA A 26 10.03 0.54 1.76
CA ALA A 26 11.30 0.14 2.36
C ALA A 26 11.24 -1.18 3.15
N GLN A 27 10.05 -1.59 3.60
CA GLN A 27 9.81 -2.79 4.42
C GLN A 27 8.87 -3.78 3.69
N MET A 28 8.70 -3.62 2.38
CA MET A 28 7.70 -4.34 1.61
C MET A 28 7.92 -5.86 1.63
N ASN A 29 6.94 -6.59 2.16
CA ASN A 29 6.87 -8.04 2.05
C ASN A 29 5.51 -8.49 1.47
N ILE A 30 5.49 -8.78 0.16
CA ILE A 30 4.30 -9.25 -0.57
C ILE A 30 3.83 -10.67 -0.15
N ARG A 31 4.59 -11.35 0.69
CA ARG A 31 4.25 -12.68 1.26
C ARG A 31 3.86 -12.59 2.74
N ALA A 32 3.80 -11.39 3.32
CA ALA A 32 3.39 -11.20 4.70
C ALA A 32 1.92 -11.56 4.95
N ALA A 33 1.07 -11.41 3.93
CA ALA A 33 -0.36 -11.73 3.99
C ALA A 33 -0.91 -12.02 2.59
N SER A 34 -2.15 -12.54 2.52
CA SER A 34 -2.88 -12.73 1.27
C SER A 34 -3.19 -11.41 0.56
N GLY A 35 -3.34 -10.31 1.29
CA GLY A 35 -3.44 -8.94 0.77
C GLY A 35 -2.38 -8.05 1.40
N VAL A 36 -1.59 -7.35 0.59
CA VAL A 36 -0.51 -6.46 1.02
C VAL A 36 -0.67 -5.12 0.34
N ALA A 37 -0.76 -4.04 1.12
CA ALA A 37 -0.82 -2.68 0.61
C ALA A 37 0.50 -1.99 0.88
N VAL A 38 1.16 -1.49 -0.16
CA VAL A 38 2.48 -0.87 -0.08
C VAL A 38 2.37 0.62 -0.33
N ARG A 39 2.83 1.42 0.63
CA ARG A 39 2.80 2.88 0.58
C ARG A 39 3.96 3.45 -0.24
N GLU A 40 3.73 4.59 -0.90
CA GLU A 40 4.75 5.40 -1.58
C GLU A 40 5.62 4.57 -2.53
N PHE A 41 4.99 3.75 -3.37
CA PHE A 41 5.71 2.82 -4.22
C PHE A 41 6.32 3.57 -5.42
N PRO A 42 7.65 3.61 -5.57
CA PRO A 42 8.29 4.18 -6.75
C PRO A 42 8.08 3.24 -7.93
N LEU A 43 7.36 3.70 -8.95
CA LEU A 43 7.31 3.01 -10.23
C LEU A 43 8.67 3.13 -10.93
N ARG A 44 8.88 2.33 -11.98
CA ARG A 44 10.15 2.32 -12.74
C ARG A 44 10.57 3.74 -13.12
N LYS A 45 11.90 3.99 -13.12
CA LYS A 45 12.50 5.30 -13.37
C LYS A 45 11.79 6.03 -14.53
N GLY A 46 11.07 7.10 -14.20
CA GLY A 46 10.35 7.96 -15.15
C GLY A 46 8.82 7.85 -15.14
N GLN A 47 8.22 6.90 -14.41
CA GLN A 47 6.76 6.70 -14.40
C GLN A 47 6.03 7.28 -13.17
N GLY A 48 6.75 7.91 -12.24
CA GLY A 48 6.19 8.53 -11.04
C GLY A 48 6.14 7.61 -9.81
N THR A 49 5.53 8.11 -8.75
CA THR A 49 5.29 7.40 -7.48
C THR A 49 3.80 7.24 -7.30
N VAL A 50 3.36 6.06 -6.85
CA VAL A 50 1.96 5.83 -6.47
C VAL A 50 1.83 5.89 -4.95
N ASP A 51 0.73 6.45 -4.47
CA ASP A 51 0.49 6.61 -3.04
C ASP A 51 0.32 5.25 -2.37
N TYR A 52 -0.40 4.34 -3.03
CA TYR A 52 -0.60 2.97 -2.57
C TYR A 52 -0.59 1.97 -3.72
N MET A 53 0.17 0.89 -3.55
CA MET A 53 0.16 -0.27 -4.44
C MET A 53 -0.43 -1.48 -3.73
N LEU A 54 -1.43 -2.11 -4.33
CA LEU A 54 -2.15 -3.24 -3.75
C LEU A 54 -1.70 -4.55 -4.39
N TYR A 55 -1.30 -5.49 -3.55
CA TYR A 55 -0.92 -6.85 -3.93
C TYR A 55 -1.88 -7.86 -3.31
N ALA A 56 -2.44 -8.75 -4.10
CA ALA A 56 -3.18 -9.92 -3.63
C ALA A 56 -2.49 -11.20 -4.10
N ASN A 57 -2.25 -12.14 -3.18
CA ASN A 57 -1.52 -13.39 -3.46
C ASN A 57 -0.18 -13.16 -4.19
N ALA A 58 0.61 -12.19 -3.71
CA ALA A 58 1.87 -11.76 -4.32
C ALA A 58 1.77 -11.27 -5.78
N LYS A 59 0.57 -10.90 -6.25
CA LYS A 59 0.34 -10.27 -7.55
C LYS A 59 -0.19 -8.86 -7.37
N ALA A 60 0.37 -7.89 -8.09
CA ALA A 60 -0.16 -6.54 -8.11
C ALA A 60 -1.56 -6.56 -8.74
N ILE A 61 -2.56 -6.05 -8.02
CA ILE A 61 -3.95 -5.98 -8.51
C ILE A 61 -4.39 -4.55 -8.84
N GLY A 62 -3.65 -3.54 -8.35
CA GLY A 62 -3.95 -2.15 -8.62
C GLY A 62 -2.99 -1.19 -7.94
N SER A 63 -3.03 0.06 -8.41
CA SER A 63 -2.35 1.20 -7.81
C SER A 63 -3.29 2.39 -7.85
N THR A 64 -3.23 3.21 -6.80
CA THR A 64 -4.00 4.45 -6.66
C THR A 64 -3.08 5.64 -6.57
#